data_AF-A0A535T3R7-F1
#
_entry.id   AF-A0A535T3R7-F1
#
_cell.length_a   1.000
_cell.length_b   1.000
_cell.length_c   1.000
_cell.angle_alpha   90.00
_cell.angle_beta   90.00
_cell.angle_gamma   90.00
#
_symmetry.space_group_name_H-M   'P 1'
#
loop_
_entity.id
_entity.type
_entity.pdbx_description
1 polymer ?
#
loop_
_entity_poly.entity_id
_entity_poly.type
_entity_poly.pdbx_seq_one_letter_code
_entity_poly.pdbx_strand_id
1 'polypeptide(L)' 'RFWEGLAERREKYGFLICFDEIVTGIGRTGHWFAAETLPLVPDIIATAKGLGAGYAAIGAVLCRQQVYDAIAKGSR' A
#
# COMPACT_ATOMS: atom_id res chain seq x y z
N ARG A 1 -12.83 -3.17 -13.64
CA ARG A 1 -12.62 -4.63 -13.84
C ARG A 1 -11.28 -5.17 -13.36
N PHE A 2 -10.11 -4.55 -13.62
CA PHE A 2 -8.84 -5.08 -13.08
C PHE A 2 -8.84 -5.14 -11.53
N TRP A 3 -9.14 -4.01 -10.89
CA TRP A 3 -9.11 -3.91 -9.42
C TRP A 3 -10.17 -4.77 -8.72
N GLU A 4 -11.38 -4.86 -9.29
CA GLU A 4 -12.44 -5.74 -8.81
C GLU A 4 -11.98 -7.22 -8.86
N GLY A 5 -11.42 -7.65 -9.99
CA GLY A 5 -10.92 -9.02 -10.15
C GLY A 5 -9.73 -9.34 -9.23
N LEU A 6 -8.91 -8.34 -8.88
CA LEU A 6 -7.84 -8.49 -7.89
C LEU A 6 -8.42 -8.63 -6.47
N ALA A 7 -9.43 -7.83 -6.12
CA ALA A 7 -10.11 -7.91 -4.84
C ALA A 7 -10.76 -9.28 -4.61
N GLU A 8 -11.49 -9.79 -5.61
CA GLU A 8 -12.12 -11.12 -5.57
C GLU A 8 -11.09 -12.24 -5.35
N ARG A 9 -9.93 -12.14 -5.98
CA ARG A 9 -8.85 -13.14 -5.85
C ARG A 9 -8.19 -13.07 -4.49
N ARG A 10 -7.98 -11.86 -3.95
CA ARG A 10 -7.46 -11.68 -2.60
C ARG A 10 -8.39 -12.36 -1.60
N GLU A 11 -9.69 -12.12 -1.71
CA GLU A 11 -10.69 -12.73 -0.82
C GLU A 11 -10.66 -14.27 -0.93
N LYS A 12 -10.53 -14.80 -2.14
CA LYS A 12 -10.52 -16.26 -2.38
C LYS A 12 -9.25 -16.96 -1.90
N TYR A 13 -8.08 -16.33 -2.03
CA TYR A 13 -6.79 -17.00 -1.87
C TYR A 13 -5.93 -16.48 -0.71
N GLY A 14 -6.32 -15.35 -0.08
CA GLY A 14 -5.67 -14.84 1.13
C GLY A 14 -4.25 -14.29 0.93
N PHE A 15 -3.87 -13.89 -0.29
CA PHE A 15 -2.57 -13.24 -0.52
C PHE A 15 -2.57 -11.77 -0.07
N LEU A 16 -1.39 -11.27 0.31
CA LEU A 16 -1.20 -9.86 0.63
C LEU A 16 -1.16 -9.00 -0.64
N ILE A 17 -1.69 -7.79 -0.56
CA ILE A 17 -1.57 -6.77 -1.60
C ILE A 17 -0.65 -5.65 -1.14
N CYS A 18 0.40 -5.39 -1.92
CA CYS A 18 1.28 -4.23 -1.76
C CYS A 18 1.06 -3.27 -2.93
N PHE A 19 0.78 -2.00 -2.63
CA PHE A 19 0.76 -0.94 -3.64
C PHE A 19 2.04 -0.12 -3.56
N ASP A 20 2.71 0.01 -4.72
CA ASP A 20 3.80 0.95 -4.91
C ASP A 20 3.20 2.32 -5.24
N GLU A 21 3.17 3.19 -4.24
CA GLU A 21 2.66 4.55 -4.31
C GLU A 21 3.80 5.57 -4.28
N ILE A 22 5.00 5.19 -4.73
CA ILE A 22 6.14 6.11 -4.80
C ILE A 22 5.83 7.26 -5.76
N VAL A 23 5.14 7.01 -6.87
CA VAL A 23 4.72 8.08 -7.82
C VAL A 23 3.32 8.58 -7.53
N THR A 24 2.38 7.67 -7.26
CA THR A 24 0.94 7.96 -7.23
C THR A 24 0.43 8.48 -5.89
N GLY A 25 1.20 8.31 -4.82
CA GLY A 25 0.89 8.81 -3.50
C GLY A 25 1.21 10.29 -3.32
N ILE A 26 0.99 10.77 -2.10
CA ILE A 26 1.22 12.15 -1.66
C ILE A 26 0.56 13.16 -2.61
N GLY A 27 -0.73 12.98 -2.86
CA GLY A 27 -1.55 13.95 -3.59
C GLY A 27 -1.47 13.87 -5.12
N ARG A 28 -0.59 13.05 -5.71
CA ARG A 28 -0.36 13.03 -7.18
C ARG A 28 -1.64 12.77 -7.98
N THR A 29 -2.52 11.93 -7.45
CA THR A 29 -3.76 11.50 -8.11
C THR A 29 -5.00 12.29 -7.65
N GLY A 30 -4.82 13.35 -6.85
CA GLY A 30 -5.93 14.09 -6.21
C GLY A 30 -6.35 13.53 -4.86
N HIS A 31 -5.75 12.42 -4.43
CA HIS A 31 -5.93 11.75 -3.14
C HIS A 31 -4.58 11.56 -2.44
N TRP A 32 -4.55 11.30 -1.12
CA TRP A 32 -3.27 11.05 -0.45
C TRP A 32 -2.61 9.80 -0.99
N PHE A 33 -3.39 8.78 -1.30
CA PHE A 33 -2.96 7.57 -1.99
C PHE A 33 -3.96 7.21 -3.09
N ALA A 34 -3.48 6.73 -4.25
CA ALA A 34 -4.36 6.26 -5.31
C ALA A 34 -5.29 5.13 -4.84
N ALA A 35 -4.82 4.34 -3.86
CA ALA A 35 -5.58 3.31 -3.16
C ALA A 35 -6.96 3.75 -2.67
N GLU A 36 -7.14 5.02 -2.28
CA GLU A 36 -8.42 5.54 -1.79
C GLU A 36 -9.56 5.46 -2.81
N THR A 37 -9.20 5.43 -4.10
CA THR A 37 -10.17 5.39 -5.21
C THR A 37 -10.46 3.97 -5.71
N LEU A 38 -9.80 2.97 -5.13
CA LEU A 38 -9.85 1.59 -5.60
C LEU A 38 -10.85 0.76 -4.77
N PRO A 39 -11.45 -0.30 -5.36
CA PRO A 39 -12.42 -1.16 -4.69
C PRO A 39 -11.82 -2.08 -3.61
N LEU A 40 -10.54 -1.89 -3.26
CA LEU A 40 -9.86 -2.65 -2.23
C LEU A 40 -8.83 -1.76 -1.55
N VAL A 41 -8.57 -2.05 -0.27
CA VAL A 41 -7.53 -1.38 0.49
C VAL A 41 -6.34 -2.33 0.64
N PRO A 42 -5.12 -1.93 0.24
CA PRO A 42 -3.94 -2.79 0.28
C PRO A 42 -3.54 -3.15 1.73
N ASP A 43 -2.70 -4.18 1.85
CA ASP A 43 -2.08 -4.57 3.12
C ASP A 43 -0.82 -3.76 3.42
N ILE A 44 -0.11 -3.36 2.36
CA ILE A 44 1.15 -2.62 2.41
C ILE A 44 1.12 -1.49 1.37
N ILE A 45 1.67 -0.34 1.73
CA ILE A 45 1.95 0.76 0.80
C ILE A 45 3.43 1.13 0.91
N ALA A 46 4.14 1.15 -0.21
CA ALA A 46 5.46 1.76 -0.32
C ALA A 46 5.33 3.20 -0.84
N THR A 47 5.98 4.17 -0.19
CA THR A 47 5.98 5.56 -0.65
C THR A 47 7.33 6.25 -0.41
N ALA A 48 7.64 7.24 -1.23
CA ALA A 48 8.85 8.07 -1.18
C ALA A 48 8.56 9.33 -2.01
N LYS A 49 9.49 9.78 -2.89
CA LYS A 49 9.37 10.94 -3.80
C LYS A 49 8.63 12.13 -3.17
N GLY A 50 7.31 12.25 -3.41
CA GLY A 50 6.47 13.31 -2.86
C GLY A 50 6.56 13.43 -1.34
N LEU A 51 6.85 12.34 -0.62
CA LEU A 51 7.03 12.31 0.84
C LEU A 51 8.15 13.27 1.30
N GLY A 52 9.27 13.26 0.58
CA GLY A 52 10.37 14.19 0.84
C GLY A 52 10.28 15.46 0.01
N ALA A 53 9.31 15.55 -0.92
CA ALA A 53 9.14 16.62 -1.90
C ALA A 53 10.43 17.01 -2.67
N GLY A 54 11.42 16.12 -2.74
CA GLY A 54 12.75 16.40 -3.28
C GLY A 54 13.70 17.16 -2.34
N TYR A 55 13.23 17.58 -1.16
CA TYR A 55 14.04 18.25 -0.12
C TYR A 55 14.85 17.28 0.74
N ALA A 56 14.35 16.06 0.92
CA ALA A 56 15.03 15.03 1.71
C ALA A 56 14.90 13.66 1.04
N ALA A 57 15.96 12.85 1.16
CA ALA A 57 15.92 11.43 0.80
C ALA A 57 15.19 10.67 1.91
N ILE A 58 13.89 10.43 1.72
CA ILE A 58 13.04 9.72 2.68
C ILE A 58 12.06 8.80 1.94
N GLY A 59 11.84 7.62 2.54
CA GLY A 59 10.82 6.67 2.13
C GLY A 59 10.14 6.08 3.36
N ALA A 60 8.95 5.52 3.15
CA ALA A 60 8.17 4.87 4.19
C ALA A 60 7.46 3.64 3.64
N VAL A 61 7.27 2.66 4.53
CA VAL A 61 6.39 1.51 4.30
C VAL A 61 5.28 1.59 5.34
N LEU A 62 4.04 1.70 4.86
CA LEU A 62 2.85 1.59 5.68
C LEU A 62 2.36 0.15 5.60
N CYS A 63 1.90 -0.41 6.70
CA CYS A 63 1.31 -1.74 6.71
C CYS A 63 0.12 -1.83 7.67
N ARG A 64 -0.81 -2.73 7.37
CA ARG A 64 -1.90 -3.07 8.28
C ARG A 64 -1.36 -3.75 9.54
N GLN A 65 -2.08 -3.58 10.65
CA GLN A 65 -1.73 -4.18 11.95
C GLN A 65 -1.42 -5.68 11.84
N GLN A 66 -2.22 -6.45 11.10
CA GLN A 66 -1.98 -7.89 10.91
C GLN A 66 -0.61 -8.23 10.29
N VAL A 67 -0.10 -7.37 9.39
CA VAL A 67 1.22 -7.55 8.76
C VAL A 67 2.31 -7.22 9.77
N TYR A 68 2.16 -6.12 10.51
CA TYR A 68 3.06 -5.75 11.59
C TYR A 68 3.13 -6.86 12.65
N ASP A 69 1.98 -7.36 13.12
CA ASP A 69 1.90 -8.38 14.16
C ASP A 69 2.55 -9.69 13.72
N ALA A 70 2.34 -10.10 12.46
CA ALA A 70 2.98 -11.30 11.92
C ALA A 70 4.52 -11.18 11.91
N ILE A 71 5.03 -10.00 11.54
CA ILE A 71 6.47 -9.72 11.57
C ILE A 71 6.99 -9.67 13.02
N ALA A 72 6.28 -8.96 13.91
CA ALA A 72 6.67 -8.76 15.30
C ALA A 72 6.66 -10.07 16.10
N LYS A 73 5.67 -10.94 15.85
CA LYS A 73 5.59 -12.28 16.45
C LYS A 73 6.74 -13.18 16.00
N GLY A 74 7.26 -12.95 14.80
CA GLY A 74 8.28 -13.80 14.19
C GLY A 74 7.73 -15.16 13.75
N SER A 75 8.58 -15.93 13.06
CA SER A 75 8.25 -17.23 12.48
C SER A 75 8.82 -18.42 13.25
N ARG A 76 9.35 -18.19 14.45
CA ARG A 76 9.95 -19.21 15.31
C ARG A 76 9.03 -19.55 16.47
#